data_AF-A0A257HYI2-F1
#
_entry.id   AF-A0A257HYI2-F1
#
_cell.length_a   1.000
_cell.length_b   1.000
_cell.length_c   1.000
_cell.angle_alpha   90.00
_cell.angle_beta   90.00
_cell.angle_gamma   90.00
#
_symmetry.space_group_name_H-M   'P 1'
#
loop_
_entity.id
_entity.type
_entity.pdbx_description
1 polymer ?
#
loop_
_entity_poly.entity_id
_entity_poly.type
_entity_poly.pdbx_seq_one_letter_code
_entity_poly.pdbx_strand_id
1 'polypeptide(L)'
;MFIPNKVLKFWLILFIPLFIALGYATYRHQQKNTTPTSVEQRASLIKHIGSKLPQLPLKNTSYKFVSLNHSFQRPVILDFWFAGCSPCIAEMKQFSKLLKEYPGKFEIISISIDPLSEWKNSLSGKSSENLSFLFNNKDTLWTHLNLDTANPSSFLASSLNLSQYPSYFVLDSNGTIIETPQSAVKYIEKVIGKKMNFTHFLWKSFTSEEGWINLLFSFLYYSGLFWSIVFLISWIRILLKNRNSH
;
A
#
# COMPACT_ATOMS: atom_id res chain seq x y z
N MET A 1 -21.38 -13.69 44.60
CA MET A 1 -21.66 -12.27 44.92
C MET A 1 -22.26 -11.63 43.66
N PHE A 2 -23.59 -11.63 43.54
CA PHE A 2 -24.29 -11.07 42.37
C PHE A 2 -24.35 -9.55 42.53
N ILE A 3 -23.60 -8.81 41.71
CA ILE A 3 -23.66 -7.34 41.69
C ILE A 3 -25.03 -6.97 41.11
N PRO A 4 -25.87 -6.20 41.83
CA PRO A 4 -27.20 -5.86 41.34
C PRO A 4 -27.11 -5.05 40.05
N ASN A 5 -27.90 -5.42 39.03
CA ASN A 5 -27.91 -4.79 37.69
C ASN A 5 -28.07 -3.26 37.71
N LYS A 6 -28.66 -2.68 38.76
CA LYS A 6 -28.78 -1.22 38.92
C LYS A 6 -27.44 -0.54 39.20
N VAL A 7 -26.56 -1.19 39.97
CA VAL A 7 -25.22 -0.68 40.28
C VAL A 7 -24.35 -0.74 39.03
N LEU A 8 -24.36 -1.86 38.29
CA LEU A 8 -23.61 -1.99 37.04
C LEU A 8 -24.00 -0.93 36.00
N LYS A 9 -25.30 -0.65 35.81
CA LYS A 9 -25.77 0.41 34.90
C LYS A 9 -25.33 1.81 35.34
N PHE A 10 -25.27 2.07 36.64
CA PHE A 10 -24.80 3.36 37.17
C PHE A 10 -23.31 3.57 36.89
N TRP A 11 -22.47 2.55 37.10
CA TRP A 11 -21.03 2.63 36.78
C TRP A 11 -20.77 2.77 35.27
N LEU A 12 -21.57 2.12 34.41
CA LEU A 12 -21.44 2.27 32.96
C LEU A 12 -21.76 3.71 32.50
N ILE A 13 -22.82 4.32 33.02
CA ILE A 13 -23.19 5.70 32.65
C ILE A 13 -22.13 6.70 33.11
N LEU A 14 -21.49 6.46 34.25
CA LEU A 14 -20.56 7.41 34.85
C LEU A 14 -19.14 7.32 34.27
N PHE A 15 -18.67 6.10 33.95
CA PHE A 15 -17.28 5.89 33.52
C PHE A 15 -17.10 5.85 32.00
N ILE A 16 -18.09 5.40 31.21
CA ILE A 16 -17.97 5.37 29.74
C ILE A 16 -17.65 6.76 29.14
N PRO A 17 -18.36 7.85 29.46
CA PRO A 17 -18.04 9.16 28.89
C PRO A 17 -16.66 9.66 29.35
N LEU A 18 -16.21 9.32 30.55
CA LEU A 18 -14.87 9.64 31.04
C LEU A 18 -13.78 8.90 30.25
N PHE A 19 -13.97 7.60 29.99
CA PHE A 19 -13.05 6.81 29.16
C PHE A 19 -13.03 7.28 27.70
N ILE A 20 -14.17 7.66 27.14
CA ILE A 20 -14.25 8.26 25.79
C ILE A 20 -13.52 9.60 25.77
N ALA A 21 -13.71 10.46 26.78
CA ALA A 21 -13.05 11.75 26.87
C ALA A 21 -11.53 11.60 27.05
N LEU A 22 -11.07 10.70 27.92
CA LEU A 22 -9.64 10.39 28.07
C LEU A 22 -9.04 9.80 26.79
N GLY A 23 -9.73 8.83 26.18
CA GLY A 23 -9.29 8.24 24.91
C GLY A 23 -9.24 9.27 23.77
N TYR A 24 -10.18 10.20 23.73
CA TYR A 24 -10.19 11.29 22.76
C TYR A 24 -9.08 12.31 23.03
N ALA A 25 -8.80 12.62 24.30
CA ALA A 25 -7.72 13.52 24.69
C ALA A 25 -6.34 12.94 24.36
N THR A 26 -6.10 11.66 24.61
CA THR A 26 -4.84 10.98 24.25
C THR A 26 -4.69 10.85 22.74
N TYR A 27 -5.77 10.54 22.01
CA TYR A 27 -5.79 10.51 20.55
C TYR A 27 -5.46 11.87 19.92
N ARG A 28 -6.05 12.96 20.44
CA ARG A 28 -5.74 14.35 20.04
C ARG A 28 -4.29 14.71 20.33
N HIS A 29 -3.76 14.32 21.50
CA HIS A 29 -2.37 14.57 21.88
C HIS A 29 -1.39 13.84 20.94
N GLN A 30 -1.72 12.62 20.51
CA GLN A 30 -0.91 11.85 19.58
C GLN A 30 -0.88 12.46 18.16
N GLN A 31 -1.98 13.06 17.70
CA GLN A 31 -1.99 13.81 16.42
C GLN A 31 -1.18 15.11 16.48
N LYS A 32 -1.16 15.80 17.62
CA LYS A 32 -0.41 17.06 17.76
C LYS A 32 1.10 16.86 17.69
N ASN A 33 1.58 15.66 18.02
CA ASN A 33 3.01 15.31 17.95
C ASN A 33 3.50 14.94 16.53
N THR A 34 2.62 14.93 15.51
CA THR A 34 2.97 14.53 14.13
C THR A 34 3.15 15.70 13.15
N THR A 35 2.93 16.96 13.54
CA THR A 35 2.83 18.08 12.59
C THR A 35 3.29 19.42 13.19
N PRO A 36 4.50 19.87 12.83
CA PRO A 36 4.63 20.96 11.83
C PRO A 36 5.57 20.64 10.65
N THR A 37 6.61 19.82 10.87
CA THR A 37 7.68 19.54 9.90
C THR A 37 7.25 18.66 8.72
N SER A 38 6.29 17.75 8.92
CA SER A 38 5.82 16.83 7.86
C SER A 38 4.92 17.51 6.81
N VAL A 39 4.19 18.58 7.18
CA VAL A 39 3.38 19.36 6.22
C VAL A 39 4.27 20.26 5.37
N GLU A 40 5.24 20.91 6.00
CA GLU A 40 6.16 21.82 5.31
C GLU A 40 7.08 21.07 4.34
N GLN A 41 7.61 19.90 4.74
CA GLN A 41 8.35 19.05 3.81
C GLN A 41 7.48 18.57 2.65
N ARG A 42 6.23 18.18 2.89
CA ARG A 42 5.35 17.76 1.77
C ARG A 42 5.10 18.91 0.79
N ALA A 43 4.89 20.12 1.30
CA ALA A 43 4.76 21.30 0.46
C ALA A 43 6.03 21.59 -0.36
N SER A 44 7.23 21.34 0.19
CA SER A 44 8.47 21.49 -0.56
C SER A 44 8.65 20.42 -1.63
N LEU A 45 8.28 19.16 -1.35
CA LEU A 45 8.38 18.07 -2.33
C LEU A 45 7.42 18.26 -3.52
N ILE A 46 6.22 18.79 -3.28
CA ILE A 46 5.23 19.05 -4.33
C ILE A 46 5.77 20.01 -5.40
N LYS A 47 6.73 20.89 -5.06
CA LYS A 47 7.38 21.80 -6.02
C LYS A 47 8.12 21.07 -7.15
N HIS A 48 8.49 19.81 -6.93
CA HIS A 48 9.17 18.98 -7.93
C HIS A 48 8.21 18.26 -8.87
N ILE A 49 6.89 18.28 -8.63
CA ILE A 49 5.91 17.68 -9.55
C ILE A 49 5.95 18.39 -10.91
N GLY A 50 6.04 17.60 -11.99
CA GLY A 50 6.20 18.08 -13.36
C GLY A 50 7.66 18.31 -13.78
N SER A 51 8.62 18.25 -12.85
CA SER A 51 10.04 18.36 -13.15
C SER A 51 10.67 16.97 -13.43
N LYS A 52 11.78 16.95 -14.17
CA LYS A 52 12.60 15.75 -14.33
C LYS A 52 13.42 15.48 -13.08
N LEU A 53 13.59 14.21 -12.72
CA LEU A 53 14.51 13.81 -11.67
C LEU A 53 15.93 14.32 -12.00
N PRO A 54 16.65 15.00 -11.07
CA PRO A 54 18.03 15.38 -11.32
C PRO A 54 18.93 14.15 -11.43
N GLN A 55 20.10 14.31 -12.05
CA GLN A 55 21.09 13.24 -12.04
C GLN A 55 21.61 13.03 -10.61
N LEU A 56 21.57 11.78 -10.16
CA LEU A 56 22.04 11.38 -8.85
C LEU A 56 23.29 10.49 -9.01
N PRO A 57 24.35 10.68 -8.20
CA PRO A 57 25.50 9.79 -8.18
C PRO A 57 25.15 8.48 -7.47
N LEU A 58 24.66 7.50 -8.23
CA LEU A 58 24.14 6.25 -7.70
C LEU A 58 25.10 5.10 -7.95
N LYS A 59 25.23 4.21 -6.96
CA LYS A 59 25.90 2.92 -7.08
C LYS A 59 24.90 1.77 -6.98
N ASN A 60 25.11 0.73 -7.79
CA ASN A 60 24.35 -0.51 -7.67
C ASN A 60 24.96 -1.46 -6.62
N THR A 61 24.33 -2.62 -6.43
CA THR A 61 24.79 -3.67 -5.49
C THR A 61 26.16 -4.28 -5.87
N SER A 62 26.62 -4.08 -7.11
CA SER A 62 27.99 -4.40 -7.56
C SER A 62 28.97 -3.23 -7.36
N TYR A 63 28.57 -2.17 -6.68
CA TYR A 63 29.35 -0.95 -6.38
C TYR A 63 29.80 -0.16 -7.60
N LYS A 64 29.17 -0.39 -8.76
CA LYS A 64 29.41 0.37 -9.98
C LYS A 64 28.47 1.55 -10.06
N PHE A 65 28.98 2.67 -10.56
CA PHE A 65 28.15 3.83 -10.85
C PHE A 65 27.11 3.48 -11.92
N VAL A 66 25.89 3.92 -11.68
CA VAL A 66 24.76 3.79 -12.61
C VAL A 66 24.06 5.12 -12.74
N SER A 67 23.53 5.39 -13.93
CA SER A 67 22.66 6.53 -14.17
C SER A 67 21.23 6.02 -14.34
N LEU A 68 20.28 6.69 -13.70
CA LEU A 68 18.87 6.49 -14.01
C LEU A 68 18.60 7.15 -15.36
N ASN A 69 18.60 6.35 -16.41
CA ASN A 69 18.15 6.81 -17.72
C ASN A 69 16.67 7.18 -17.63
N HIS A 70 16.32 8.38 -18.07
CA HIS A 70 14.97 8.95 -18.00
C HIS A 70 14.01 8.32 -19.02
N SER A 71 14.14 7.01 -19.25
CA SER A 71 13.39 6.22 -20.23
C SER A 71 13.06 4.88 -19.59
N PHE A 72 12.08 4.88 -18.71
CA PHE A 72 11.58 3.70 -18.03
C PHE A 72 10.47 3.05 -18.84
N GLN A 73 10.41 1.72 -18.84
CA GLN A 73 9.35 0.98 -19.55
C GLN A 73 8.01 1.05 -18.82
N ARG A 74 8.02 1.47 -17.56
CA ARG A 74 6.86 1.53 -16.66
C ARG A 74 7.05 2.66 -15.65
N PRO A 75 5.99 3.10 -14.95
CA PRO A 75 6.11 4.04 -13.86
C PRO A 75 7.05 3.51 -12.76
N VAL A 76 7.86 4.40 -12.20
CA VAL A 76 8.86 4.07 -11.17
C VAL A 76 8.44 4.67 -9.85
N ILE A 77 8.53 3.90 -8.78
CA ILE A 77 8.43 4.41 -7.42
C ILE A 77 9.84 4.47 -6.85
N LEU A 78 10.35 5.69 -6.68
CA LEU A 78 11.59 5.97 -5.98
C LEU A 78 11.31 5.98 -4.48
N ASP A 79 12.08 5.20 -3.73
CA ASP A 79 12.00 5.05 -2.29
C ASP A 79 13.33 5.46 -1.65
N PHE A 80 13.35 6.62 -0.98
CA PHE A 80 14.54 7.11 -0.28
C PHE A 80 14.50 6.64 1.17
N TRP A 81 15.54 5.93 1.60
CA TRP A 81 15.57 5.26 2.90
C TRP A 81 16.98 5.15 3.49
N PHE A 82 17.07 4.70 4.75
CA PHE A 82 18.32 4.35 5.42
C PHE A 82 18.12 3.17 6.38
N ALA A 83 19.20 2.48 6.76
CA ALA A 83 19.14 1.20 7.47
C ALA A 83 18.37 1.24 8.80
N GLY A 84 18.45 2.35 9.55
CA GLY A 84 17.73 2.54 10.81
C GLY A 84 16.30 3.06 10.67
N CYS A 85 15.77 3.19 9.45
CA CYS A 85 14.45 3.72 9.21
C CYS A 85 13.37 2.64 9.37
N SER A 86 12.91 2.40 10.62
CA SER A 86 11.84 1.44 10.90
C SER A 86 10.58 1.61 10.02
N PRO A 87 10.02 2.82 9.78
CA PRO A 87 8.87 2.97 8.88
C PRO A 87 9.20 2.65 7.42
N CYS A 88 10.41 2.94 6.94
CA CYS A 88 10.84 2.56 5.58
C CYS A 88 10.83 1.04 5.42
N ILE A 89 11.46 0.34 6.37
CA ILE A 89 11.55 -1.13 6.38
C ILE A 89 10.15 -1.77 6.41
N ALA A 90 9.21 -1.19 7.16
CA ALA A 90 7.83 -1.68 7.25
C ALA A 90 7.08 -1.60 5.90
N GLU A 91 7.29 -0.53 5.12
CA GLU A 91 6.74 -0.41 3.76
C GLU A 91 7.42 -1.39 2.80
N MET A 92 8.76 -1.46 2.83
CA MET A 92 9.54 -2.32 1.94
C MET A 92 9.20 -3.82 2.08
N LYS A 93 8.83 -4.28 3.29
CA LYS A 93 8.36 -5.67 3.50
C LYS A 93 7.14 -6.04 2.66
N GLN A 94 6.38 -5.06 2.17
CA GLN A 94 5.21 -5.28 1.33
C GLN A 94 5.51 -5.22 -0.17
N PHE A 95 6.66 -4.67 -0.57
CA PHE A 95 6.99 -4.40 -1.97
C PHE A 95 7.01 -5.67 -2.82
N SER A 96 7.65 -6.75 -2.38
CA SER A 96 7.63 -8.04 -3.10
C SER A 96 6.21 -8.59 -3.29
N LYS A 97 5.32 -8.41 -2.30
CA LYS A 97 3.92 -8.83 -2.45
C LYS A 97 3.22 -7.98 -3.51
N LEU A 98 3.38 -6.67 -3.45
CA LEU A 98 2.74 -5.74 -4.38
C LEU A 98 3.24 -5.93 -5.82
N LEU A 99 4.53 -6.18 -6.03
CA LEU A 99 5.09 -6.48 -7.35
C LEU A 99 4.52 -7.79 -7.94
N LYS A 100 4.23 -8.78 -7.10
CA LYS A 100 3.56 -10.03 -7.51
C LYS A 100 2.07 -9.84 -7.77
N GLU A 101 1.41 -9.00 -6.99
CA GLU A 101 -0.01 -8.70 -7.14
C GLU A 101 -0.30 -7.84 -8.37
N TYR A 102 0.66 -6.99 -8.76
CA TYR A 102 0.55 -6.05 -9.90
C TYR A 102 1.71 -6.23 -10.89
N PRO A 103 1.87 -7.42 -11.50
CA PRO A 103 3.05 -7.76 -12.29
C PRO A 103 3.22 -6.83 -13.49
N GLY A 104 4.42 -6.27 -13.63
CA GLY A 104 4.80 -5.41 -14.76
C GLY A 104 4.16 -4.02 -14.79
N LYS A 105 3.32 -3.66 -13.80
CA LYS A 105 2.60 -2.38 -13.76
C LYS A 105 3.45 -1.21 -13.31
N PHE A 106 4.45 -1.48 -12.48
CA PHE A 106 5.39 -0.50 -11.96
C PHE A 106 6.68 -1.21 -11.57
N GLU A 107 7.72 -0.43 -11.31
CA GLU A 107 8.96 -0.88 -10.69
C GLU A 107 9.30 -0.01 -9.49
N ILE A 108 10.07 -0.56 -8.57
CA ILE A 108 10.52 0.13 -7.36
C ILE A 108 12.03 0.28 -7.43
N ILE A 109 12.52 1.48 -7.16
CA ILE A 109 13.95 1.74 -6.99
C ILE A 109 14.15 2.32 -5.59
N SER A 110 14.71 1.50 -4.70
CA SER A 110 15.04 1.91 -3.33
C SER A 110 16.46 2.47 -3.29
N ILE A 111 16.60 3.75 -2.96
CA ILE A 111 17.86 4.48 -2.86
C ILE A 111 18.21 4.67 -1.38
N SER A 112 19.25 3.98 -0.93
CA SER A 112 19.82 4.15 0.41
C SER A 112 20.67 5.42 0.47
N ILE A 113 20.51 6.19 1.55
CA ILE A 113 21.37 7.33 1.90
C ILE A 113 22.44 6.98 2.94
N ASP A 114 22.56 5.70 3.30
CA ASP A 114 23.60 5.23 4.21
C ASP A 114 24.98 5.40 3.55
N PRO A 115 26.04 5.64 4.33
CA PRO A 115 27.40 5.53 3.82
C PRO A 115 27.62 4.18 3.12
N LEU A 116 28.36 4.17 2.00
CA LEU A 116 28.54 2.97 1.20
C LEU A 116 29.04 1.74 2.01
N SER A 117 29.90 1.97 3.00
CA SER A 117 30.39 0.92 3.90
C SER A 117 29.28 0.35 4.80
N GLU A 118 28.38 1.19 5.30
CA GLU A 118 27.26 0.76 6.13
C GLU A 118 26.21 0.05 5.30
N TRP A 119 25.88 0.59 4.12
CA TRP A 119 24.99 -0.06 3.18
C TRP A 119 25.50 -1.47 2.83
N LYS A 120 26.80 -1.62 2.53
CA LYS A 120 27.45 -2.93 2.33
C LYS A 120 27.26 -3.89 3.50
N ASN A 121 27.37 -3.39 4.73
CA ASN A 121 27.15 -4.21 5.92
C ASN A 121 25.69 -4.65 6.04
N SER A 122 24.74 -3.77 5.71
CA SER A 122 23.31 -4.12 5.59
C SER A 122 23.05 -5.17 4.52
N LEU A 123 23.72 -5.09 3.35
CA LEU A 123 23.67 -6.12 2.31
C LEU A 123 24.16 -7.48 2.83
N SER A 124 25.19 -7.46 3.67
CA SER A 124 25.89 -8.65 4.15
C SER A 124 25.25 -9.27 5.40
N GLY A 125 24.11 -8.73 5.87
CA GLY A 125 23.44 -9.18 7.09
C GLY A 125 24.20 -8.88 8.39
N LYS A 126 25.14 -7.92 8.35
CA LYS A 126 25.94 -7.48 9.51
C LYS A 126 25.34 -6.27 10.24
N SER A 127 24.23 -5.74 9.75
CA SER A 127 23.50 -4.65 10.42
C SER A 127 22.69 -5.17 11.62
N SER A 128 22.40 -4.28 12.58
CA SER A 128 21.50 -4.57 13.70
C SER A 128 20.07 -4.92 13.26
N GLU A 129 19.65 -4.42 12.09
CA GLU A 129 18.36 -4.71 11.48
C GLU A 129 18.44 -5.92 10.53
N ASN A 130 17.43 -6.78 10.55
CA ASN A 130 17.32 -7.89 9.60
C ASN A 130 16.82 -7.38 8.24
N LEU A 131 17.77 -6.98 7.40
CA LEU A 131 17.55 -6.45 6.05
C LEU A 131 17.75 -7.49 4.94
N SER A 132 17.91 -8.77 5.30
CA SER A 132 18.17 -9.85 4.33
C SER A 132 17.08 -9.99 3.26
N PHE A 133 15.82 -9.67 3.60
CA PHE A 133 14.69 -9.72 2.66
C PHE A 133 14.80 -8.75 1.49
N LEU A 134 15.53 -7.65 1.66
CA LEU A 134 15.75 -6.67 0.59
C LEU A 134 16.57 -7.27 -0.54
N PHE A 135 17.55 -8.11 -0.23
CA PHE A 135 18.56 -8.54 -1.21
C PHE A 135 18.48 -10.02 -1.57
N ASN A 136 17.75 -10.82 -0.79
CA ASN A 136 17.42 -12.21 -1.12
C ASN A 136 16.15 -12.32 -1.98
N ASN A 137 15.56 -11.19 -2.39
CA ASN A 137 14.45 -11.22 -3.35
C ASN A 137 14.98 -11.55 -4.76
N LYS A 138 14.13 -12.18 -5.58
CA LYS A 138 14.41 -12.43 -7.01
C LYS A 138 13.60 -11.50 -7.90
N ASP A 139 13.09 -10.41 -7.33
CA ASP A 139 12.14 -9.52 -8.00
C ASP A 139 12.93 -8.59 -8.93
N THR A 140 12.94 -8.87 -10.23
CA THR A 140 13.69 -8.07 -11.22
C THR A 140 13.19 -6.63 -11.36
N LEU A 141 11.99 -6.34 -10.85
CA LEU A 141 11.37 -5.01 -10.82
C LEU A 141 11.62 -4.25 -9.52
N TRP A 142 12.45 -4.79 -8.63
CA TRP A 142 12.90 -4.09 -7.43
C TRP A 142 14.41 -3.89 -7.47
N THR A 143 14.82 -2.65 -7.73
CA THR A 143 16.23 -2.26 -7.81
C THR A 143 16.67 -1.58 -6.52
N HIS A 144 17.87 -1.93 -6.05
CA HIS A 144 18.47 -1.31 -4.87
C HIS A 144 19.74 -0.55 -5.26
N LEU A 145 19.76 0.74 -4.92
CA LEU A 145 20.86 1.65 -5.20
C LEU A 145 21.31 2.34 -3.92
N ASN A 146 22.52 2.89 -3.95
CA ASN A 146 23.06 3.72 -2.89
C ASN A 146 23.50 5.07 -3.45
N LEU A 147 23.22 6.14 -2.71
CA LEU A 147 23.63 7.48 -3.05
C LEU A 147 25.06 7.73 -2.58
N ASP A 148 26.01 7.67 -3.52
CA ASP A 148 27.43 7.75 -3.23
C ASP A 148 27.90 9.21 -3.19
N THR A 149 27.69 9.85 -2.04
CA THR A 149 28.20 11.20 -1.77
C THR A 149 28.76 11.29 -0.35
N ALA A 150 29.61 12.29 -0.09
CA ALA A 150 30.17 12.51 1.25
C ALA A 150 29.08 12.84 2.30
N ASN A 151 27.99 13.50 1.88
CA ASN A 151 26.87 13.86 2.76
C ASN A 151 25.52 13.64 2.03
N PRO A 152 25.04 12.39 1.92
CA PRO A 152 23.83 12.03 1.15
C PRO A 152 22.59 12.84 1.52
N SER A 153 22.33 13.03 2.82
CA SER A 153 21.17 13.78 3.30
C SER A 153 21.23 15.26 2.89
N SER A 154 22.40 15.89 2.96
CA SER A 154 22.59 17.30 2.57
C SER A 154 22.46 17.49 1.05
N PHE A 155 23.00 16.54 0.28
CA PHE A 155 22.87 16.53 -1.18
C PHE A 155 21.40 16.41 -1.62
N LEU A 156 20.63 15.52 -0.99
CA LEU A 156 19.20 15.38 -1.29
C LEU A 156 18.36 16.54 -0.77
N ALA A 157 18.72 17.12 0.39
CA ALA A 157 18.06 18.31 0.91
C ALA A 157 18.23 19.52 -0.02
N SER A 158 19.40 19.67 -0.64
CA SER A 158 19.66 20.77 -1.60
C SER A 158 19.11 20.50 -3.00
N SER A 159 19.15 19.26 -3.47
CA SER A 159 18.75 18.93 -4.85
C SER A 159 17.25 18.66 -5.01
N LEU A 160 16.61 18.12 -3.97
CA LEU A 160 15.25 17.59 -4.01
C LEU A 160 14.41 17.98 -2.79
N ASN A 161 14.92 18.86 -1.93
CA ASN A 161 14.25 19.28 -0.68
C ASN A 161 13.81 18.09 0.21
N LEU A 162 14.60 17.01 0.18
CA LEU A 162 14.38 15.78 0.94
C LEU A 162 15.16 15.82 2.26
N SER A 163 14.47 15.95 3.38
CA SER A 163 15.07 16.00 4.73
C SER A 163 14.47 15.04 5.75
N GLN A 164 13.36 14.37 5.43
CA GLN A 164 12.75 13.30 6.24
C GLN A 164 12.61 12.02 5.42
N TYR A 165 12.62 10.89 6.12
CA TYR A 165 12.52 9.56 5.55
C TYR A 165 11.45 8.74 6.31
N PRO A 166 10.69 7.85 5.63
CA PRO A 166 10.75 7.60 4.20
C PRO A 166 10.26 8.79 3.37
N SER A 167 10.76 8.88 2.14
CA SER A 167 10.25 9.81 1.13
C SER A 167 10.13 9.11 -0.20
N TYR A 168 9.08 9.45 -0.95
CA TYR A 168 8.76 8.77 -2.20
C TYR A 168 8.55 9.77 -3.34
N PHE A 169 9.07 9.43 -4.50
CA PHE A 169 8.69 10.05 -5.78
C PHE A 169 8.14 9.00 -6.72
N VAL A 170 7.06 9.33 -7.41
CA VAL A 170 6.54 8.54 -8.51
C VAL A 170 6.98 9.21 -9.80
N LEU A 171 7.67 8.46 -10.66
CA LEU A 171 8.07 8.90 -11.98
C LEU A 171 7.18 8.29 -13.05
N ASP A 172 6.94 9.05 -14.12
CA ASP A 172 6.44 8.51 -15.38
C ASP A 172 7.57 7.80 -16.17
N SER A 173 7.21 7.26 -17.35
CA SER A 173 8.16 6.60 -18.25
C SER A 173 9.29 7.51 -18.76
N ASN A 174 9.12 8.83 -18.70
CA ASN A 174 10.09 9.83 -19.16
C ASN A 174 10.96 10.39 -18.02
N GLY A 175 10.86 9.81 -16.82
CA GLY A 175 11.58 10.26 -15.63
C GLY A 175 11.09 11.60 -15.06
N THR A 176 9.85 11.99 -15.36
CA THR A 176 9.18 13.16 -14.79
C THR A 176 8.51 12.77 -13.49
N ILE A 177 8.67 13.58 -12.44
CA ILE A 177 8.01 13.37 -11.15
C ILE A 177 6.52 13.72 -11.30
N ILE A 178 5.64 12.75 -11.11
CA ILE A 178 4.19 12.94 -11.23
C ILE A 178 3.49 13.01 -9.87
N GLU A 179 4.06 12.39 -8.83
CA GLU A 179 3.47 12.40 -7.49
C GLU A 179 4.52 12.18 -6.39
N THR A 180 4.21 12.63 -5.18
CA THR A 180 5.08 12.51 -3.99
C THR A 180 4.29 11.93 -2.81
N PRO A 181 3.94 10.62 -2.82
CA PRO A 181 3.05 10.05 -1.83
C PRO A 181 3.73 9.95 -0.46
N GLN A 182 2.91 9.94 0.60
CA GLN A 182 3.42 9.74 1.97
C GLN A 182 3.78 8.27 2.26
N SER A 183 3.19 7.34 1.50
CA SER A 183 3.39 5.90 1.63
C SER A 183 3.32 5.29 0.23
N ALA A 184 4.34 4.53 -0.14
CA ALA A 184 4.39 3.83 -1.41
C ALA A 184 3.31 2.75 -1.48
N VAL A 185 3.14 1.98 -0.40
CA VAL A 185 2.13 0.91 -0.30
C VAL A 185 0.73 1.49 -0.53
N LYS A 186 0.34 2.53 0.20
CA LYS A 186 -0.98 3.16 0.06
C LYS A 186 -1.19 3.74 -1.34
N TYR A 187 -0.14 4.32 -1.93
CA TYR A 187 -0.20 4.83 -3.30
C TYR A 187 -0.46 3.71 -4.30
N ILE A 188 0.31 2.60 -4.23
CA ILE A 188 0.15 1.44 -5.09
C ILE A 188 -1.27 0.87 -4.97
N GLU A 189 -1.74 0.58 -3.76
CA GLU A 189 -3.08 0.02 -3.54
C GLU A 189 -4.19 0.95 -4.07
N LYS A 190 -4.07 2.25 -3.83
CA LYS A 190 -5.11 3.22 -4.22
C LYS A 190 -5.10 3.54 -5.70
N VAL A 191 -3.94 3.70 -6.33
CA VAL A 191 -3.82 4.23 -7.70
C VAL A 191 -3.65 3.09 -8.70
N ILE A 192 -2.79 2.12 -8.37
CA ILE A 192 -2.52 0.96 -9.23
C ILE A 192 -3.60 -0.10 -9.02
N GLY A 193 -3.97 -0.37 -7.77
CA GLY A 193 -5.02 -1.33 -7.41
C GLY A 193 -6.41 -0.95 -7.93
N LYS A 194 -6.83 0.32 -7.80
CA LYS A 194 -8.15 0.76 -8.31
C LYS A 194 -8.33 0.63 -9.82
N LYS A 195 -7.25 0.67 -10.61
CA LYS A 195 -7.32 0.47 -12.07
C LYS A 195 -7.70 -0.97 -12.47
N MET A 196 -7.72 -1.94 -11.53
CA MET A 196 -8.04 -3.36 -11.82
C MET A 196 -9.20 -3.96 -11.01
N ASN A 197 -10.07 -3.14 -10.40
CA ASN A 197 -11.08 -3.63 -9.44
C ASN A 197 -12.09 -4.65 -9.99
N PHE A 198 -12.31 -4.78 -11.30
CA PHE A 198 -13.23 -5.80 -11.82
C PHE A 198 -12.57 -7.17 -12.01
N THR A 199 -11.36 -7.21 -12.58
CA THR A 199 -10.69 -8.47 -12.93
C THR A 199 -10.05 -9.16 -11.74
N HIS A 200 -9.58 -8.41 -10.72
CA HIS A 200 -9.02 -9.00 -9.51
C HIS A 200 -10.09 -9.59 -8.57
N PHE A 201 -11.25 -8.95 -8.46
CA PHE A 201 -12.41 -9.54 -7.77
C PHE A 201 -12.79 -10.87 -8.41
N LEU A 202 -12.93 -10.89 -9.74
CA LEU A 202 -13.27 -12.11 -10.48
C LEU A 202 -12.18 -13.18 -10.37
N TRP A 203 -10.90 -12.83 -10.52
CA TRP A 203 -9.79 -13.77 -10.41
C TRP A 203 -9.69 -14.36 -9.00
N LYS A 204 -9.80 -13.55 -7.96
CA LYS A 204 -9.78 -14.01 -6.56
C LYS A 204 -10.97 -14.92 -6.23
N SER A 205 -12.14 -14.66 -6.82
CA SER A 205 -13.29 -15.56 -6.73
C SER A 205 -13.12 -16.86 -7.54
N PHE A 206 -12.31 -16.82 -8.60
CA PHE A 206 -11.99 -17.96 -9.47
C PHE A 206 -10.76 -18.78 -9.04
N THR A 207 -9.99 -18.38 -8.02
CA THR A 207 -8.77 -19.14 -7.63
C THR A 207 -8.78 -19.64 -6.19
N SER A 208 -9.83 -19.39 -5.40
CA SER A 208 -9.97 -20.00 -4.07
C SER A 208 -10.75 -21.32 -4.17
N GLU A 209 -10.27 -22.36 -3.48
CA GLU A 209 -10.89 -23.71 -3.44
C GLU A 209 -12.37 -23.68 -3.03
N GLU A 210 -12.77 -22.73 -2.19
CA GLU A 210 -14.17 -22.59 -1.75
C GLU A 210 -14.98 -21.55 -2.56
N GLY A 211 -14.33 -20.71 -3.38
CA GLY A 211 -14.96 -19.61 -4.11
C GLY A 211 -15.88 -20.10 -5.22
N TRP A 212 -15.44 -21.10 -5.99
CA TRP A 212 -16.23 -21.72 -7.05
C TRP A 212 -17.45 -22.45 -6.55
N ILE A 213 -17.33 -23.10 -5.40
CA ILE A 213 -18.41 -23.88 -4.80
C ILE A 213 -19.56 -22.94 -4.39
N ASN A 214 -19.25 -21.79 -3.78
CA ASN A 214 -20.25 -20.79 -3.41
C ASN A 214 -20.89 -20.09 -4.63
N LEU A 215 -20.14 -19.91 -5.71
CA LEU A 215 -20.64 -19.40 -6.99
C LEU A 215 -21.57 -20.40 -7.69
N LEU A 216 -21.19 -21.69 -7.69
CA LEU A 216 -22.02 -22.79 -8.17
C LEU A 216 -23.30 -22.95 -7.34
N PHE A 217 -23.21 -22.91 -6.01
CA PHE A 217 -24.39 -23.00 -5.15
C PHE A 217 -25.30 -21.79 -5.28
N SER A 218 -24.75 -20.58 -5.41
CA SER A 218 -25.57 -19.39 -5.69
C SER A 218 -26.25 -19.53 -7.05
N PHE A 219 -25.53 -19.96 -8.09
CA PHE A 219 -26.09 -20.15 -9.42
C PHE A 219 -27.19 -21.23 -9.43
N LEU A 220 -26.96 -22.37 -8.76
CA LEU A 220 -27.94 -23.45 -8.59
C LEU A 220 -29.15 -23.02 -7.75
N TYR A 221 -28.94 -22.23 -6.71
CA TYR A 221 -30.00 -21.68 -5.86
C TYR A 221 -30.88 -20.70 -6.63
N TYR A 222 -30.27 -19.76 -7.36
CA TYR A 222 -31.01 -18.80 -8.17
C TYR A 222 -31.66 -19.44 -9.40
N SER A 223 -31.05 -20.46 -10.01
CA SER A 223 -31.72 -21.24 -11.06
C SER A 223 -32.91 -22.02 -10.52
N GLY A 224 -32.80 -22.59 -9.31
CA GLY A 224 -33.90 -23.28 -8.64
C GLY A 224 -35.07 -22.35 -8.30
N LEU A 225 -34.77 -21.16 -7.75
CA LEU A 225 -35.76 -20.10 -7.51
C LEU A 225 -36.41 -19.61 -8.80
N PHE A 226 -35.64 -19.46 -9.87
CA PHE A 226 -36.17 -19.07 -11.17
C PHE A 226 -37.17 -20.12 -11.70
N TRP A 227 -36.81 -21.40 -11.66
CA TRP A 227 -37.71 -22.47 -12.13
C TRP A 227 -38.92 -22.66 -11.22
N SER A 228 -38.82 -22.47 -9.91
CA SER A 228 -39.97 -22.54 -9.00
C SER A 228 -40.97 -21.41 -9.25
N ILE A 229 -40.50 -20.19 -9.54
CA ILE A 229 -41.34 -19.06 -9.95
C ILE A 229 -42.02 -19.34 -11.28
N VAL A 230 -41.30 -19.86 -12.29
CA VAL A 230 -41.88 -20.23 -13.59
C VAL A 230 -42.97 -21.30 -13.43
N PHE A 231 -42.74 -22.33 -12.60
CA PHE A 231 -43.74 -23.35 -12.29
C PHE A 231 -44.95 -22.78 -11.57
N LEU A 232 -44.76 -21.91 -10.58
CA LEU A 232 -45.84 -21.27 -9.84
C LEU A 232 -46.73 -20.42 -10.77
N ILE A 233 -46.11 -19.64 -11.66
CA ILE A 233 -46.82 -18.83 -12.66
C ILE A 233 -47.61 -19.73 -13.62
N SER A 234 -47.00 -20.83 -14.08
CA SER A 234 -47.66 -21.81 -14.95
C SER A 234 -48.87 -22.47 -14.26
N TRP A 235 -48.72 -22.88 -12.99
CA TRP A 235 -49.80 -23.46 -12.19
C TRP A 235 -50.94 -22.45 -11.98
N ILE A 236 -50.63 -21.21 -11.58
CA ILE A 236 -51.64 -20.16 -11.38
C ILE A 236 -52.44 -19.92 -12.67
N ARG A 237 -51.78 -19.92 -13.84
CA ARG A 237 -52.47 -19.81 -15.14
C ARG A 237 -53.44 -20.96 -15.40
N ILE A 238 -53.08 -22.19 -15.04
CA ILE A 238 -53.95 -23.37 -15.17
C ILE A 238 -55.17 -23.26 -14.25
N LEU A 239 -54.99 -22.83 -13.00
CA LEU A 239 -56.08 -22.63 -12.04
C LEU A 239 -57.06 -21.53 -12.49
N LEU A 240 -56.54 -20.41 -12.99
CA LEU A 240 -57.38 -19.33 -13.52
C LEU A 240 -58.15 -19.75 -14.78
N LYS A 241 -57.54 -20.59 -15.63
CA LYS A 241 -58.20 -21.14 -16.82
C LYS A 241 -59.37 -22.07 -16.46
N ASN A 242 -59.21 -22.93 -15.44
CA ASN A 242 -60.27 -23.85 -14.99
C ASN A 242 -61.39 -23.15 -14.21
N ARG A 243 -61.14 -21.95 -13.65
CA ARG A 243 -62.15 -21.18 -12.92
C ARG A 243 -63.10 -20.39 -13.84
N ASN A 244 -62.69 -20.16 -15.08
CA ASN A 244 -63.50 -19.46 -16.10
C ASN A 244 -64.28 -20.41 -17.03
N SER A 245 -64.24 -21.73 -16.77
CA SER A 245 -64.95 -22.77 -17.53
C SER A 245 -66.17 -23.36 -16.80
N HIS A 246 -66.63 -22.69 -15.74
CA HIS A 246 -67.90 -22.93 -15.04
C HIS A 246 -68.71 -21.64 -15.04
#